data_AF-A0A1D7W5B7-F1
#
_entry.id   AF-A0A1D7W5B7-F1
#
_cell.length_a   1.000
_cell.length_b   1.000
_cell.length_c   1.000
_cell.angle_alpha   90.00
_cell.angle_beta   90.00
_cell.angle_gamma   90.00
#
_symmetry.space_group_name_H-M   'P 1'
#
loop_
_entity.id
_entity.type
_entity.pdbx_description
1 polymer ?
#
loop_
_entity_poly.entity_id
_entity_poly.type
_entity_poly.pdbx_seq_one_letter_code
_entity_poly.pdbx_strand_id
1 'polypeptide(L)'
;MFYPPMMGYLIVTAVSVLMIVAQRRQAIGTNSVIGIRTRYTRASDASWKAGQRAGRPYLIAMAAISICHAVALFVAEISDATTTGHILSVVGWVLVVICAVLVGRAANSAARSVG
;
A
#
# COMPACT_ATOMS: atom_id res chain seq x y z
N MET A 1 -4.83 10.33 -22.45
CA MET A 1 -3.48 9.99 -21.96
C MET A 1 -3.49 9.71 -20.47
N PHE A 2 -3.54 8.43 -20.12
CA PHE A 2 -3.55 7.92 -18.74
C PHE A 2 -2.14 7.64 -18.18
N TYR A 3 -1.06 8.16 -18.79
CA TYR A 3 0.31 7.94 -18.30
C TYR A 3 0.52 8.40 -16.86
N PRO A 4 0.07 9.61 -16.43
CA PRO A 4 0.30 10.05 -15.06
C PRO A 4 -0.32 9.13 -13.99
N PRO A 5 -1.63 8.76 -14.05
CA PRO A 5 -2.19 7.85 -13.07
C PRO A 5 -1.59 6.44 -13.17
N MET A 6 -1.28 5.95 -14.37
CA MET A 6 -0.62 4.65 -14.55
C MET A 6 0.76 4.61 -13.86
N MET A 7 1.58 5.64 -14.01
CA MET A 7 2.87 5.75 -13.30
C MET A 7 2.69 5.79 -11.79
N GLY A 8 1.69 6.53 -11.31
CA GLY A 8 1.33 6.55 -9.89
C GLY A 8 1.04 5.15 -9.35
N TYR A 9 0.22 4.36 -10.05
CA TYR A 9 -0.08 2.99 -9.64
C TYR A 9 1.15 2.08 -9.67
N LEU A 10 2.01 2.17 -10.69
CA LEU A 10 3.24 1.37 -10.73
C LEU A 10 4.18 1.71 -9.56
N ILE A 11 4.30 2.99 -9.20
CA ILE A 11 5.07 3.42 -8.03
C ILE A 11 4.47 2.82 -6.75
N VAL A 12 3.15 2.90 -6.57
CA VAL A 12 2.47 2.31 -5.39
C VAL A 12 2.68 0.80 -5.34
N THR A 13 2.59 0.08 -6.46
CA THR A 13 2.91 -1.34 -6.54
C THR A 13 4.35 -1.60 -6.11
N ALA A 14 5.33 -0.89 -6.68
CA ALA A 14 6.73 -1.08 -6.37
C ALA A 14 7.03 -0.85 -4.88
N VAL A 15 6.54 0.26 -4.32
CA VAL A 15 6.72 0.59 -2.89
C VAL A 15 6.05 -0.47 -2.00
N SER A 16 4.83 -0.88 -2.31
CA SER A 16 4.10 -1.89 -1.54
C SER A 16 4.84 -3.23 -1.55
N VAL A 17 5.32 -3.67 -2.72
CA VAL A 17 6.12 -4.90 -2.87
C VAL A 17 7.43 -4.81 -2.09
N LEU A 18 8.16 -3.70 -2.20
CA LEU A 18 9.40 -3.48 -1.46
C LEU A 18 9.16 -3.55 0.05
N MET A 19 8.08 -2.93 0.55
CA MET A 19 7.70 -3.03 1.96
C MET A 19 7.36 -4.47 2.37
N ILE A 20 6.59 -5.20 1.57
CA ILE A 20 6.25 -6.60 1.84
C ILE A 20 7.51 -7.47 1.90
N VAL A 21 8.43 -7.30 0.95
CA VAL A 21 9.71 -8.04 0.91
C VAL A 21 10.57 -7.70 2.12
N ALA A 22 10.71 -6.41 2.45
CA ALA A 22 11.47 -5.98 3.61
C ALA A 22 10.88 -6.51 4.94
N GLN A 23 9.54 -6.54 5.07
CA GLN A 23 8.86 -7.15 6.21
C GLN A 23 9.11 -8.66 6.29
N ARG A 24 9.08 -9.38 5.16
CA ARG A 24 9.37 -10.83 5.11
C ARG A 24 10.81 -11.16 5.49
N ARG A 25 11.76 -10.32 5.07
CA ARG A 25 13.19 -10.45 5.40
C ARG A 25 13.54 -9.99 6.82
N GLN A 26 12.56 -9.51 7.59
CA GLN A 26 12.78 -8.88 8.90
C GLN A 26 13.82 -7.73 8.86
N ALA A 27 13.99 -7.11 7.68
CA ALA A 27 14.98 -6.06 7.44
C ALA A 27 14.53 -4.68 7.94
N ILE A 28 13.34 -4.61 8.53
CA ILE A 28 12.76 -3.37 9.05
C ILE A 28 12.87 -3.38 10.57
N GLY A 29 13.99 -2.85 11.09
CA GLY A 29 14.14 -2.60 12.52
C GLY A 29 13.28 -1.42 13.00
N THR A 30 13.05 -1.32 14.32
CA THR A 30 12.24 -0.27 14.95
C THR A 30 12.78 1.16 14.70
N ASN A 31 14.10 1.27 14.47
CA ASN A 31 14.80 2.51 14.11
C ASN A 31 15.03 2.68 12.59
N SER A 32 14.39 1.87 11.76
CA SER A 32 14.50 2.01 10.31
C SER A 32 13.77 3.27 9.81
N VAL A 33 14.27 3.83 8.70
CA VAL A 33 13.60 4.92 7.97
C VAL A 33 12.28 4.43 7.36
N ILE A 34 12.16 3.12 7.12
CA ILE A 34 11.04 2.49 6.42
C ILE A 34 10.16 1.72 7.41
N GLY A 35 8.85 1.66 7.16
CA GLY A 35 7.90 0.88 7.95
C GLY A 35 6.65 1.66 8.34
N ILE A 36 5.64 0.97 8.86
CA ILE A 36 4.40 1.59 9.35
C ILE A 36 4.65 2.22 10.73
N ARG A 37 4.79 3.55 10.77
CA ARG A 37 5.18 4.31 11.97
C ARG A 37 3.96 5.01 12.57
N THR A 38 3.56 4.58 13.76
CA THR A 38 2.56 5.27 14.59
C THR A 38 3.18 5.57 15.97
N ARG A 39 2.43 6.26 16.84
CA ARG A 39 2.84 6.44 18.25
C ARG A 39 3.07 5.08 18.93
N TYR A 40 2.21 4.10 18.66
CA TYR A 40 2.24 2.81 19.35
C TYR A 40 3.20 1.81 18.69
N THR A 41 3.36 1.80 17.36
CA THR A 41 4.32 0.87 16.74
C THR A 41 5.77 1.15 17.15
N ARG A 42 6.07 2.37 17.61
CA ARG A 42 7.41 2.78 18.08
C ARG A 42 7.63 2.56 19.58
N ALA A 43 6.64 2.07 20.34
CA ALA A 43 6.75 1.95 21.79
C ALA A 43 7.67 0.81 22.23
N SER A 44 7.71 -0.29 21.48
CA SER A 44 8.56 -1.46 21.77
C SER A 44 8.78 -2.28 20.50
N ASP A 45 9.81 -3.14 20.49
CA ASP A 45 10.06 -4.06 19.37
C ASP A 45 8.90 -5.04 19.14
N ALA A 46 8.22 -5.45 20.22
CA ALA A 46 7.02 -6.27 20.13
C ALA A 46 5.89 -5.52 19.40
N SER A 47 5.65 -4.25 19.78
CA SER A 47 4.67 -3.37 19.14
C SER A 47 5.01 -3.11 17.67
N TRP A 48 6.30 -2.95 17.36
CA TRP A 48 6.78 -2.79 16.00
C TRP A 48 6.45 -4.00 15.13
N LYS A 49 6.85 -5.20 15.57
CA LYS A 49 6.61 -6.46 14.85
C LYS A 49 5.13 -6.73 14.66
N ALA A 50 4.32 -6.54 15.71
CA ALA A 50 2.86 -6.70 15.65
C ALA A 50 2.24 -5.74 14.62
N GLY A 51 2.65 -4.48 14.64
CA GLY A 51 2.18 -3.46 13.70
C GLY A 51 2.52 -3.78 12.24
N GLN A 52 3.78 -4.14 11.95
CA GLN A 52 4.18 -4.51 10.59
C GLN A 52 3.42 -5.73 10.08
N ARG A 53 3.26 -6.77 10.93
CA ARG A 53 2.54 -7.99 10.57
C ARG A 53 1.07 -7.72 10.26
N ALA A 54 0.42 -6.88 11.06
CA ALA A 54 -1.00 -6.55 10.90
C ALA A 54 -1.28 -5.67 9.67
N GLY A 55 -0.35 -4.79 9.29
CA GLY A 55 -0.48 -3.96 8.09
C GLY A 55 -0.21 -4.71 6.77
N ARG A 56 0.51 -5.82 6.81
CA ARG A 56 0.96 -6.58 5.62
C ARG A 56 -0.17 -6.97 4.63
N PRO A 57 -1.34 -7.48 5.07
CA PRO A 57 -2.41 -7.84 4.14
C PRO A 57 -2.90 -6.66 3.30
N TYR A 58 -2.97 -5.46 3.90
CA TYR A 58 -3.40 -4.26 3.19
C TYR A 58 -2.34 -3.73 2.24
N LEU A 59 -1.04 -3.91 2.53
CA LEU A 59 0.03 -3.64 1.55
C LEU A 59 -0.07 -4.59 0.34
N ILE A 60 -0.40 -5.86 0.56
CA ILE A 60 -0.63 -6.82 -0.54
C ILE A 60 -1.84 -6.38 -1.38
N ALA A 61 -2.93 -5.97 -0.73
CA ALA A 61 -4.10 -5.45 -1.41
C ALA A 61 -3.77 -4.19 -2.24
N MET A 62 -3.00 -3.24 -1.68
CA MET A 62 -2.54 -2.05 -2.41
C MET A 62 -1.73 -2.42 -3.65
N ALA A 63 -0.79 -3.36 -3.53
CA ALA A 63 0.02 -3.81 -4.66
C ALA A 63 -0.84 -4.42 -5.77
N ALA A 64 -1.78 -5.30 -5.41
CA ALA A 64 -2.68 -5.98 -6.33
C ALA A 64 -3.65 -4.99 -7.02
N ILE A 65 -4.30 -4.11 -6.26
CA ILE A 65 -5.21 -3.09 -6.79
C ILE A 65 -4.46 -2.18 -7.76
N SER A 66 -3.28 -1.72 -7.37
CA SER A 66 -2.49 -0.78 -8.19
C SER A 66 -2.01 -1.43 -9.49
N ILE A 67 -1.50 -2.66 -9.45
CA ILE A 67 -1.04 -3.31 -10.69
C ILE A 67 -2.22 -3.62 -11.64
N CYS A 68 -3.37 -4.04 -11.10
CA CYS A 68 -4.58 -4.25 -11.90
C CYS A 68 -5.07 -2.94 -12.54
N HIS A 69 -5.05 -1.82 -11.81
CA HIS A 69 -5.44 -0.52 -12.36
C HIS A 69 -4.44 0.00 -13.40
N ALA A 70 -3.14 -0.20 -13.21
CA ALA A 70 -2.13 0.14 -14.21
C ALA A 70 -2.39 -0.60 -15.54
N VAL A 71 -2.65 -1.92 -15.47
CA VAL A 71 -2.99 -2.73 -16.64
C VAL A 71 -4.32 -2.28 -17.27
N ALA A 72 -5.35 -2.03 -16.46
CA ALA A 72 -6.65 -1.58 -16.95
C ALA A 72 -6.57 -0.21 -17.65
N LEU A 73 -5.77 0.73 -17.13
CA LEU A 73 -5.54 2.02 -17.77
C LEU A 73 -4.76 1.90 -19.08
N PHE A 74 -3.78 1.00 -19.15
CA PHE A 74 -3.09 0.70 -20.40
C PHE A 74 -4.06 0.19 -21.47
N VAL A 75 -4.95 -0.75 -21.11
CA VAL A 75 -6.00 -1.25 -22.01
C VAL A 75 -6.97 -0.14 -22.43
N ALA A 76 -7.36 0.75 -21.51
CA ALA A 76 -8.24 1.87 -21.81
C ALA A 76 -7.60 2.87 -22.78
N GLU A 77 -6.29 3.13 -22.67
CA GLU A 77 -5.55 4.02 -23.57
C GLU A 77 -5.48 3.44 -24.99
N ILE A 78 -5.12 2.16 -25.16
CA ILE A 78 -5.03 1.54 -26.50
C ILE A 78 -6.39 1.33 -27.17
N SER A 79 -7.47 1.33 -26.39
CA SER A 79 -8.85 1.14 -26.89
C SER A 79 -9.61 2.47 -27.06
N ASP A 80 -8.96 3.62 -26.85
CA ASP A 80 -9.58 4.96 -26.85
C ASP A 80 -10.81 5.10 -25.93
N ALA A 81 -10.85 4.29 -24.85
CA ALA A 81 -11.97 4.20 -23.92
C ALA A 81 -11.89 5.30 -22.84
N THR A 82 -11.93 6.56 -23.27
CA THR A 82 -11.57 7.72 -22.42
C THR A 82 -12.41 7.84 -21.15
N THR A 83 -13.74 7.74 -21.24
CA THR A 83 -14.64 7.83 -20.06
C THR A 83 -14.34 6.73 -19.05
N THR A 84 -14.17 5.48 -19.53
CA THR A 84 -13.84 4.33 -18.68
C THR A 84 -12.49 4.52 -18.00
N GLY A 85 -11.48 5.03 -18.72
CA GLY A 85 -10.17 5.32 -18.16
C GLY A 85 -10.19 6.37 -17.05
N HIS A 86 -11.01 7.43 -17.17
CA HIS A 86 -11.20 8.41 -16.11
C HIS A 86 -11.84 7.80 -14.85
N ILE A 87 -12.88 6.98 -15.02
CA ILE A 87 -13.56 6.30 -13.91
C ILE A 87 -12.58 5.34 -13.20
N LEU A 88 -11.85 4.51 -13.96
CA LEU A 88 -10.83 3.60 -13.43
C LEU A 88 -9.76 4.37 -12.64
N SER A 89 -9.29 5.50 -13.19
CA SER A 89 -8.29 6.33 -12.53
C SER A 89 -8.77 6.83 -11.16
N VAL A 90 -10.01 7.31 -11.05
CA VAL A 90 -10.54 7.82 -9.77
C VAL A 90 -10.77 6.68 -8.78
N VAL A 91 -11.42 5.59 -9.22
CA VAL A 91 -11.76 4.45 -8.37
C VAL A 91 -10.52 3.79 -7.78
N GLY A 92 -9.47 3.58 -8.59
CA GLY A 92 -8.24 2.97 -8.10
C GLY A 92 -7.56 3.80 -7.00
N TRP A 93 -7.55 5.12 -7.12
CA TRP A 93 -6.96 6.00 -6.11
C TRP A 93 -7.76 6.00 -4.82
N VAL A 94 -9.09 5.99 -4.91
CA VAL A 94 -9.95 5.84 -3.73
C VAL A 94 -9.65 4.53 -3.00
N LEU A 95 -9.51 3.42 -3.73
CA LEU A 95 -9.17 2.12 -3.15
C LEU A 95 -7.77 2.12 -2.51
N VAL A 96 -6.77 2.73 -3.16
CA VAL A 96 -5.42 2.89 -2.62
C VAL A 96 -5.44 3.67 -1.30
N VAL A 97 -6.18 4.78 -1.24
CA VAL A 97 -6.34 5.59 -0.01
C VAL A 97 -7.01 4.79 1.10
N ILE A 98 -8.09 4.06 0.78
CA ILE A 98 -8.78 3.18 1.75
C ILE A 98 -7.79 2.17 2.33
N CYS A 99 -7.03 1.47 1.48
CA CYS A 99 -6.05 0.50 1.96
C CYS A 99 -4.95 1.17 2.80
N ALA A 100 -4.44 2.34 2.43
CA ALA A 100 -3.44 3.06 3.21
C ALA A 100 -3.95 3.41 4.63
N VAL A 101 -5.21 3.85 4.75
CA VAL A 101 -5.85 4.09 6.04
C VAL A 101 -5.96 2.79 6.84
N LEU A 102 -6.35 1.68 6.20
CA LEU A 102 -6.48 0.38 6.86
C LEU A 102 -5.12 -0.18 7.31
N VAL A 103 -4.04 0.00 6.54
CA VAL A 103 -2.65 -0.31 6.94
C VAL A 103 -2.35 0.38 8.28
N GLY A 104 -2.60 1.69 8.34
CA GLY A 104 -2.33 2.49 9.54
C GLY A 104 -3.17 2.04 10.74
N ARG A 105 -4.49 1.85 10.55
CA ARG A 105 -5.40 1.43 11.62
C ARG A 105 -5.06 0.04 12.16
N ALA A 106 -4.81 -0.93 11.28
CA ALA A 106 -4.46 -2.29 11.66
C ALA A 106 -3.13 -2.34 12.41
N ALA A 107 -2.11 -1.65 11.90
CA ALA A 107 -0.82 -1.58 12.57
C ALA A 107 -0.92 -0.91 13.95
N ASN A 108 -1.69 0.18 14.05
CA ASN A 108 -1.91 0.89 15.29
C ASN A 108 -2.64 0.06 16.34
N SER A 109 -3.71 -0.64 15.92
CA SER A 109 -4.50 -1.50 16.81
C SER A 109 -3.67 -2.68 17.32
N ALA A 110 -2.89 -3.33 16.45
CA ALA A 110 -2.05 -4.46 16.82
C ALA A 110 -0.90 -4.06 17.74
N ALA A 111 -0.33 -2.86 17.56
CA ALA A 111 0.68 -2.34 18.46
C ALA A 111 0.12 -2.07 19.86
N ARG A 112 -1.07 -1.47 19.96
CA ARG A 112 -1.75 -1.18 21.24
C ARG A 112 -2.13 -2.43 22.04
N SER A 113 -2.28 -3.58 21.40
CA SER A 113 -2.64 -4.81 22.11
C SER A 113 -1.45 -5.53 22.73
N VAL A 114 -0.22 -5.12 22.41
CA VAL A 114 1.01 -5.80 22.85
C VAL A 114 1.98 -4.90 23.62
N GLY A 115 1.65 -3.62 23.81
CA GLY A 115 2.42 -2.64 24.56
C GLY A 115 1.50 -1.60 25.19
#